data_AF-A0A6L8K4S1-F1
#
_entry.id   AF-A0A6L8K4S1-F1
#
_cell.length_a   1.000
_cell.length_b   1.000
_cell.length_c   1.000
_cell.angle_alpha   90.00
_cell.angle_beta   90.00
_cell.angle_gamma   90.00
#
_symmetry.space_group_name_H-M   'P 1'
#
loop_
_entity.id
_entity.type
_entity.pdbx_description
1 polymer ?
#
loop_
_entity_poly.entity_id
_entity_poly.type
_entity_poly.pdbx_seq_one_letter_code
_entity_poly.pdbx_strand_id
1 'polypeptide(L)'
;MIRFLIALSAAFALSPAWACSCMSLPETGFVHADLKRLPANARGTLFLTQNEKLQPSAFLIVSDAQPGPLKAQLSWPDLGVKGKPQRYLARVEPVGGFKPGAHYTIRYMNSKEQWRYPAQTDFFIDAEPIKLDGANHQLVLDGAPARELLQLETNSGMCSSQQPAVVQNFHYELPAAYQQYKSAIYYRSDFNGDPVPHYFGALCGDRAFGATALGGTREIVYNRCETPKGRVSIQGWAGLLEVEDHARPTNILNTDLGAAQGQSCTAFGILKEALATHDRQRISNAACHISGAEYAGRNSGLPDDSPTAAEMLDFARNSAATPRACVLAAMTTVLTHMPEPAEQLGQGLGQIIGSDLASTDVAKVDTALIELTQSVGYISMNGWREKNEAQQIQAMLEPTLPALVKLLMSSHTMPRIAPSPEHPAPMMSLGELIGHAGDKANRYIPELLAAAESSPAISDDAIIALSMIAPNDPRVQALQRTIKPLTLDSTQP
;
A
#
# COMPACT_ATOMS: atom_id res chain seq x y z
N MET A 1 -3.52 -45.30 2.47
CA MET A 1 -2.85 -44.39 1.51
C MET A 1 -3.83 -43.52 0.72
N ILE A 2 -4.87 -44.07 0.06
CA ILE A 2 -5.83 -43.27 -0.74
C ILE A 2 -6.56 -42.17 0.08
N ARG A 3 -6.95 -42.44 1.34
CA ARG A 3 -7.58 -41.43 2.21
C ARG A 3 -6.64 -40.29 2.65
N PHE A 4 -5.34 -40.56 2.79
CA PHE A 4 -4.33 -39.55 3.09
C PHE A 4 -4.04 -38.66 1.87
N LEU A 5 -4.06 -39.24 0.66
CA LEU A 5 -3.93 -38.48 -0.61
C LEU A 5 -5.13 -37.57 -0.87
N ILE A 6 -6.35 -37.98 -0.49
CA ILE A 6 -7.57 -37.15 -0.62
C ILE A 6 -7.58 -35.99 0.38
N ALA A 7 -7.14 -36.22 1.63
CA ALA A 7 -7.01 -35.15 2.62
C ALA A 7 -5.93 -34.12 2.24
N LEU A 8 -4.80 -34.58 1.66
CA LEU A 8 -3.74 -33.71 1.16
C LEU A 8 -4.20 -32.88 -0.05
N SER A 9 -4.94 -33.48 -0.99
CA SER A 9 -5.47 -32.76 -2.16
C SER A 9 -6.59 -31.77 -1.80
N ALA A 10 -7.39 -32.05 -0.77
CA ALA A 10 -8.35 -31.07 -0.23
C ALA A 10 -7.67 -29.89 0.49
N ALA A 11 -6.54 -30.13 1.17
CA ALA A 11 -5.76 -29.06 1.80
C ALA A 11 -5.07 -28.15 0.78
N PHE A 12 -4.59 -28.69 -0.36
CA PHE A 12 -4.04 -27.88 -1.45
C PHE A 12 -5.10 -27.15 -2.30
N ALA A 13 -6.35 -27.63 -2.32
CA ALA A 13 -7.47 -26.95 -2.98
C ALA A 13 -8.08 -25.80 -2.16
N LEU A 14 -7.76 -25.72 -0.87
CA LEU A 14 -8.25 -24.69 0.06
C LEU A 14 -7.22 -23.59 0.36
N SER A 15 -6.00 -23.67 -0.16
CA SER A 15 -5.15 -22.49 -0.29
C SER A 15 -5.85 -21.59 -1.30
N PRO A 16 -6.43 -20.45 -0.90
CA PRO A 16 -7.04 -19.57 -1.85
C PRO A 16 -5.89 -19.03 -2.71
N ALA A 17 -5.68 -19.61 -3.88
CA ALA A 17 -5.08 -18.88 -4.97
C ALA A 17 -6.12 -17.81 -5.29
N TRP A 18 -5.99 -16.65 -4.64
CA TRP A 18 -6.77 -15.46 -4.96
C TRP A 18 -6.31 -15.00 -6.35
N ALA A 19 -6.67 -15.77 -7.39
CA ALA A 19 -6.65 -15.28 -8.74
C ALA A 19 -7.46 -13.99 -8.72
N CYS A 20 -6.87 -12.90 -9.20
CA CYS A 20 -7.49 -11.58 -9.20
C CYS A 20 -8.81 -11.61 -9.97
N SER A 21 -9.90 -11.85 -9.25
CA SER A 21 -11.25 -11.77 -9.79
C SER A 21 -11.74 -10.37 -9.51
N CYS A 22 -11.40 -9.45 -10.40
CA CYS A 22 -11.94 -8.10 -10.34
C CYS A 22 -13.39 -8.16 -10.86
N MET A 23 -14.38 -7.93 -10.00
CA MET A 23 -15.73 -7.63 -10.47
C MET A 23 -15.70 -6.23 -11.07
N SER A 24 -15.55 -6.13 -12.39
CA SER A 24 -15.63 -4.84 -13.09
C SER A 24 -17.05 -4.30 -12.94
N LEU A 25 -17.21 -3.29 -12.08
CA LEU A 25 -18.46 -2.57 -11.96
C LEU A 25 -18.60 -1.62 -13.14
N PRO A 26 -19.80 -1.48 -13.75
CA PRO A 26 -20.03 -0.49 -14.78
C PRO A 26 -19.63 0.92 -14.30
N GLU A 27 -18.86 1.64 -15.12
CA GLU A 27 -18.51 3.04 -14.88
C GLU A 27 -19.74 3.93 -15.11
N THR A 28 -20.58 4.04 -14.09
CA THR A 28 -21.84 4.78 -14.13
C THR A 28 -22.14 5.36 -12.74
N GLY A 29 -22.81 6.51 -12.68
CA GLY A 29 -23.19 7.21 -11.45
C GLY A 29 -22.54 8.59 -11.30
N PHE A 30 -22.68 9.21 -10.13
CA PHE A 30 -22.14 10.55 -9.86
C PHE A 30 -20.65 10.48 -9.52
N VAL A 31 -19.79 11.02 -10.40
CA VAL A 31 -18.33 10.87 -10.31
C VAL A 31 -17.69 11.59 -9.12
N HIS A 32 -18.36 12.63 -8.60
CA HIS A 32 -17.93 13.39 -7.42
C HIS A 32 -19.02 13.38 -6.32
N ALA A 33 -19.62 12.22 -6.06
CA ALA A 33 -20.71 12.08 -5.09
C ALA A 33 -20.32 12.39 -3.63
N ASP A 34 -19.04 12.33 -3.31
CA ASP A 34 -18.46 12.66 -2.01
C ASP A 34 -18.27 14.17 -1.81
N LEU A 35 -18.33 14.96 -2.90
CA LEU A 35 -18.22 16.41 -2.85
C LEU A 35 -19.36 17.00 -2.03
N LYS A 36 -19.02 17.63 -0.91
CA LYS A 36 -20.01 18.22 0.00
C LYS A 36 -20.45 19.62 -0.38
N ARG A 37 -19.74 20.28 -1.29
CA ARG A 37 -19.94 21.71 -1.61
C ARG A 37 -19.64 22.01 -3.07
N LEU A 38 -20.43 22.91 -3.65
CA LEU A 38 -20.22 23.45 -5.00
C LEU A 38 -20.32 24.98 -4.97
N PRO A 39 -19.61 25.70 -5.85
CA PRO A 39 -19.66 27.15 -5.86
C PRO A 39 -21.02 27.68 -6.36
N ALA A 40 -21.33 28.94 -6.06
CA ALA A 40 -22.61 29.57 -6.44
C ALA A 40 -22.89 29.59 -7.95
N ASN A 41 -21.85 29.53 -8.77
CA ASN A 41 -21.91 29.46 -10.23
C ASN A 41 -21.78 28.04 -10.79
N ALA A 42 -21.98 27.00 -9.97
CA ALA A 42 -22.12 25.64 -10.47
C ALA A 42 -23.32 25.51 -11.42
N ARG A 43 -23.12 24.79 -12.51
CA ARG A 43 -24.05 24.55 -13.62
C ARG A 43 -24.61 23.13 -13.60
N GLY A 44 -24.32 22.36 -12.55
CA GLY A 44 -24.79 20.98 -12.39
C GLY A 44 -23.73 20.05 -11.81
N THR A 45 -24.16 18.87 -11.39
CA THR A 45 -23.29 17.79 -10.95
C THR A 45 -23.02 16.81 -12.07
N LEU A 46 -21.84 16.19 -12.08
CA LEU A 46 -21.43 15.27 -13.13
C LEU A 46 -21.96 13.85 -12.89
N PHE A 47 -22.63 13.29 -13.90
CA PHE A 47 -23.16 11.94 -13.93
C PHE A 47 -22.59 11.18 -15.13
N LEU A 48 -21.84 10.12 -14.86
CA LEU A 48 -21.28 9.23 -15.87
C LEU A 48 -22.33 8.18 -16.27
N THR A 49 -22.48 7.94 -17.56
CA THR A 49 -23.49 7.04 -18.13
C THR A 49 -23.00 6.43 -19.43
N GLN A 50 -23.39 5.18 -19.69
CA GLN A 50 -23.26 4.57 -21.02
C GLN A 50 -24.53 4.72 -21.87
N ASN A 51 -25.62 5.23 -21.27
CA ASN A 51 -26.89 5.42 -21.95
C ASN A 51 -26.92 6.73 -22.74
N GLU A 52 -26.73 6.63 -24.06
CA GLU A 52 -26.81 7.77 -24.99
C GLU A 52 -28.20 8.44 -25.04
N LYS A 53 -29.23 7.80 -24.49
CA LYS A 53 -30.62 8.30 -24.42
C LYS A 53 -31.02 8.75 -23.01
N LEU A 54 -30.06 9.11 -22.16
CA LEU A 54 -30.32 9.63 -20.81
C LEU A 54 -31.35 10.78 -20.85
N GLN A 55 -32.43 10.65 -20.06
CA GLN A 55 -33.50 11.64 -20.00
C GLN A 55 -33.45 12.42 -18.68
N PRO A 56 -33.78 13.72 -18.66
CA PRO A 56 -33.83 14.49 -17.41
C PRO A 56 -34.82 13.92 -16.39
N SER A 57 -35.92 13.31 -16.84
CA SER A 57 -36.92 12.69 -15.96
C SER A 57 -36.41 11.46 -15.18
N ALA A 58 -35.22 10.96 -15.50
CA ALA A 58 -34.59 9.88 -14.73
C ALA A 58 -33.99 10.36 -13.40
N PHE A 59 -33.97 11.67 -13.14
CA PHE A 59 -33.39 12.27 -11.95
C PHE A 59 -34.46 12.88 -11.05
N LEU A 60 -34.33 12.61 -9.75
CA LEU A 60 -35.06 13.28 -8.67
C LEU A 60 -34.12 14.29 -8.02
N ILE A 61 -34.52 15.57 -8.01
CA ILE A 61 -33.79 16.64 -7.36
C ILE A 61 -34.67 17.19 -6.23
N VAL A 62 -34.12 17.27 -5.02
CA VAL A 62 -34.75 17.93 -3.87
C VAL A 62 -33.82 19.00 -3.30
N SER A 63 -34.41 20.04 -2.71
CA SER A 63 -33.67 21.13 -2.08
C SER A 63 -34.37 21.59 -0.81
N ASP A 64 -33.61 22.11 0.16
CA ASP A 64 -34.16 22.76 1.35
C ASP A 64 -34.74 24.16 1.07
N ALA A 65 -34.34 24.80 -0.03
CA ALA A 65 -34.80 26.13 -0.41
C ALA A 65 -36.21 26.15 -1.03
N GLN A 66 -36.74 25.02 -1.51
CA GLN A 66 -38.05 24.93 -2.15
C GLN A 66 -38.75 23.62 -1.80
N PRO A 67 -40.05 23.65 -1.44
CA PRO A 67 -40.78 22.43 -1.12
C PRO A 67 -41.03 21.58 -2.38
N GLY A 68 -40.77 20.28 -2.27
CA GLY A 68 -41.07 19.30 -3.30
C GLY A 68 -39.95 19.07 -4.34
N PRO A 69 -40.15 18.12 -5.26
CA PRO A 69 -39.15 17.75 -6.24
C PRO A 69 -39.02 18.81 -7.35
N LEU A 70 -37.78 19.15 -7.70
CA LEU A 70 -37.43 20.05 -8.79
C LEU A 70 -37.28 19.27 -10.11
N LYS A 71 -37.67 19.89 -11.22
CA LYS A 71 -37.43 19.32 -12.56
C LYS A 71 -35.95 19.39 -12.89
N ALA A 72 -35.37 18.31 -13.41
CA ALA A 72 -33.99 18.29 -13.87
C ALA A 72 -33.85 18.79 -15.31
N GLN A 73 -32.66 19.29 -15.63
CA GLN A 73 -32.16 19.52 -16.99
C GLN A 73 -30.77 18.89 -17.14
N LEU A 74 -30.41 18.55 -18.38
CA LEU A 74 -29.14 17.91 -18.71
C LEU A 74 -28.35 18.78 -19.68
N SER A 75 -27.06 18.89 -19.44
CA SER A 75 -26.08 19.43 -20.39
C SER A 75 -24.88 18.48 -20.50
N TRP A 76 -24.00 18.70 -21.48
CA TRP A 76 -22.88 17.81 -21.78
C TRP A 76 -21.59 18.63 -21.89
N PRO A 77 -20.71 18.65 -20.87
CA PRO A 77 -19.44 19.33 -20.96
C PRO A 77 -18.55 18.73 -22.06
N ASP A 78 -17.71 19.57 -22.64
CA ASP A 78 -16.68 19.15 -23.59
C ASP A 78 -15.42 18.75 -22.82
N LEU A 79 -15.00 17.49 -22.90
CA LEU A 79 -13.75 17.05 -22.26
C LEU A 79 -12.53 17.36 -23.12
N GLY A 80 -12.68 18.02 -24.27
CA GLY A 80 -11.59 18.41 -25.15
C GLY A 80 -11.00 17.25 -25.96
N VAL A 81 -11.81 16.24 -26.29
CA VAL A 81 -11.40 15.14 -27.19
C VAL A 81 -11.86 15.44 -28.61
N LYS A 82 -10.91 15.50 -29.55
CA LYS A 82 -11.20 15.79 -30.96
C LYS A 82 -12.02 14.66 -31.59
N GLY A 83 -13.15 15.00 -32.21
CA GLY A 83 -13.76 14.19 -33.28
C GLY A 83 -15.15 13.59 -33.01
N LYS A 84 -15.68 13.57 -31.77
CA LYS A 84 -17.07 13.15 -31.48
C LYS A 84 -17.62 13.77 -30.18
N PRO A 85 -18.91 14.13 -30.11
CA PRO A 85 -19.54 14.55 -28.87
C PRO A 85 -19.53 13.42 -27.84
N GLN A 86 -19.00 13.70 -26.66
CA GLN A 86 -18.83 12.72 -25.59
C GLN A 86 -20.07 12.66 -24.70
N ARG A 87 -21.08 11.92 -25.16
CA ARG A 87 -22.37 11.77 -24.45
C ARG A 87 -22.35 10.74 -23.32
N TYR A 88 -21.22 10.58 -22.66
CA TYR A 88 -21.09 9.69 -21.52
C TYR A 88 -20.95 10.43 -20.18
N LEU A 89 -20.69 11.75 -20.18
CA LEU A 89 -20.65 12.56 -18.96
C LEU A 89 -21.70 13.67 -19.05
N ALA A 90 -22.80 13.53 -18.31
CA ALA A 90 -23.87 14.53 -18.26
C ALA A 90 -23.68 15.45 -17.05
N ARG A 91 -24.00 16.73 -17.21
CA ARG A 91 -24.23 17.66 -16.10
C ARG A 91 -25.72 17.65 -15.77
N VAL A 92 -26.05 17.40 -14.51
CA VAL A 92 -27.43 17.33 -13.99
C VAL A 92 -27.66 18.53 -13.07
N GLU A 93 -28.69 19.31 -13.33
CA GLU A 93 -29.06 20.47 -12.50
C GLU A 93 -30.57 20.69 -12.47
N PRO A 94 -31.12 21.44 -11.50
CA PRO A 94 -32.52 21.85 -11.54
C PRO A 94 -32.78 22.89 -12.63
N VAL A 95 -33.97 22.86 -13.23
CA VAL A 95 -34.45 23.92 -14.12
C VAL A 95 -34.44 25.25 -13.36
N GLY A 96 -33.75 26.25 -13.91
CA GLY A 96 -33.55 27.55 -13.26
C GLY A 96 -32.28 27.65 -12.38
N GLY A 97 -31.43 26.62 -12.42
CA GLY A 97 -30.12 26.58 -11.78
C GLY A 97 -30.16 26.39 -10.27
N PHE A 98 -28.99 26.12 -9.70
CA PHE A 98 -28.81 26.01 -8.27
C PHE A 98 -29.00 27.37 -7.55
N LYS A 99 -29.57 27.34 -6.34
CA LYS A 99 -29.71 28.52 -5.48
C LYS A 99 -28.53 28.62 -4.52
N PRO A 100 -27.82 29.76 -4.48
CA PRO A 100 -26.76 29.98 -3.50
C PRO A 100 -27.26 29.84 -2.07
N GLY A 101 -26.49 29.16 -1.23
CA GLY A 101 -26.81 28.92 0.18
C GLY A 101 -27.80 27.78 0.43
N ALA A 102 -28.20 27.03 -0.59
CA ALA A 102 -29.14 25.92 -0.46
C ALA A 102 -28.43 24.56 -0.51
N HIS A 103 -29.05 23.58 0.13
CA HIS A 103 -28.64 22.19 0.08
C HIS A 103 -29.46 21.42 -0.95
N TYR A 104 -28.81 20.49 -1.66
CA TYR A 104 -29.41 19.69 -2.72
C TYR A 104 -29.05 18.22 -2.58
N THR A 105 -30.05 17.37 -2.82
CA THR A 105 -29.84 15.93 -3.05
C THR A 105 -30.33 15.60 -4.46
N ILE A 106 -29.49 14.95 -5.25
CA ILE A 106 -29.82 14.48 -6.60
C ILE A 106 -29.69 12.97 -6.65
N ARG A 107 -30.75 12.28 -7.07
CA ARG A 107 -30.79 10.82 -7.20
C ARG A 107 -31.19 10.39 -8.60
N TYR A 108 -30.45 9.43 -9.16
CA TYR A 108 -30.85 8.72 -10.37
C TYR A 108 -31.80 7.57 -10.00
N MET A 109 -32.97 7.54 -10.62
CA MET A 109 -34.09 6.68 -10.21
C MET A 109 -34.06 5.29 -10.86
N ASN A 110 -33.27 5.08 -11.92
CA ASN A 110 -33.24 3.82 -12.66
C ASN A 110 -32.04 2.93 -12.31
N SER A 111 -31.40 3.09 -11.15
CA SER A 111 -30.30 2.21 -10.73
C SER A 111 -30.86 0.87 -10.24
N LYS A 112 -30.53 -0.21 -10.96
CA LYS A 112 -30.87 -1.60 -10.59
C LYS A 112 -29.64 -2.49 -10.39
N GLU A 113 -28.47 -1.99 -10.75
CA GLU A 113 -27.20 -2.69 -10.73
C GLU A 113 -26.27 -2.05 -9.71
N GLN A 114 -25.26 -2.80 -9.26
CA GLN A 114 -24.13 -2.22 -8.54
C GLN A 114 -23.25 -1.47 -9.54
N TRP A 115 -22.98 -0.20 -9.26
CA TRP A 115 -22.17 0.66 -10.11
C TRP A 115 -20.92 1.12 -9.39
N ARG A 116 -19.92 1.53 -10.18
CA ARG A 116 -18.68 2.11 -9.63
C ARG A 116 -18.94 3.39 -8.85
N TYR A 117 -19.84 4.26 -9.33
CA TYR A 117 -20.17 5.52 -8.67
C TYR A 117 -21.57 5.49 -8.05
N PRO A 118 -21.81 6.23 -6.96
CA PRO A 118 -23.12 6.29 -6.33
C PRO A 118 -24.21 6.80 -7.29
N ALA A 119 -25.42 6.25 -7.17
CA ALA A 119 -26.59 6.74 -7.88
C ALA A 119 -27.23 7.98 -7.23
N GLN A 120 -26.64 8.50 -6.15
CA GLN A 120 -27.08 9.69 -5.44
C GLN A 120 -25.89 10.55 -5.04
N THR A 121 -26.06 11.87 -5.11
CA THR A 121 -25.11 12.87 -4.60
C THR A 121 -25.85 13.89 -3.73
N ASP A 122 -25.11 14.51 -2.80
CA ASP A 122 -25.63 15.40 -1.77
C ASP A 122 -24.60 16.50 -1.45
N PHE A 123 -24.98 17.77 -1.63
CA PHE A 123 -24.05 18.89 -1.51
C PHE A 123 -24.76 20.21 -1.19
N PHE A 124 -23.99 21.13 -0.63
CA PHE A 124 -24.38 22.52 -0.40
C PHE A 124 -23.85 23.44 -1.49
N ILE A 125 -24.63 24.45 -1.90
CA ILE A 125 -24.17 25.47 -2.83
C ILE A 125 -23.67 26.67 -2.04
N ASP A 126 -22.41 27.02 -2.23
CA ASP A 126 -21.80 28.18 -1.59
C ASP A 126 -22.50 29.49 -1.98
N ALA A 127 -22.41 30.49 -1.11
CA ALA A 127 -22.98 31.80 -1.37
C ALA A 127 -22.22 32.56 -2.47
N GLU A 128 -20.90 32.36 -2.55
CA GLU A 128 -20.02 33.09 -3.47
C GLU A 128 -19.65 32.25 -4.69
N PRO A 129 -19.59 32.86 -5.89
CA PRO A 129 -19.12 32.18 -7.08
C PRO A 129 -17.60 32.01 -7.03
N ILE A 130 -17.10 30.91 -7.60
CA ILE A 130 -15.67 30.78 -7.86
C ILE A 130 -15.29 31.70 -9.03
N LYS A 131 -14.25 32.53 -8.84
CA LYS A 131 -13.70 33.39 -9.88
C LYS A 131 -12.57 32.65 -10.60
N LEU A 132 -12.73 32.45 -11.90
CA LEU A 132 -11.84 31.64 -12.74
C LEU A 132 -10.92 32.48 -13.65
N ASP A 133 -10.93 33.79 -13.46
CA ASP A 133 -10.26 34.75 -14.34
C ASP A 133 -8.73 34.71 -14.12
N GLY A 134 -7.98 34.46 -15.20
CA GLY A 134 -6.50 34.47 -15.19
C GLY A 134 -5.83 33.28 -14.49
N ALA A 135 -6.62 32.36 -13.92
CA ALA A 135 -6.15 31.22 -13.15
C ALA A 135 -5.76 30.06 -14.10
N ASN A 136 -4.49 30.03 -14.54
CA ASN A 136 -3.98 28.94 -15.38
C ASN A 136 -3.54 27.76 -14.50
N HIS A 137 -4.06 26.57 -14.80
CA HIS A 137 -3.50 25.33 -14.29
C HIS A 137 -2.10 25.12 -14.88
N GLN A 138 -1.17 24.66 -14.06
CA GLN A 138 0.18 24.35 -14.53
C GLN A 138 0.50 22.88 -14.27
N LEU A 139 1.31 22.31 -15.14
CA LEU A 139 2.04 21.09 -14.84
C LEU A 139 3.45 21.46 -14.42
N VAL A 140 3.93 20.78 -13.38
CA VAL A 140 5.29 20.94 -12.84
C VAL A 140 5.93 19.55 -12.73
N LEU A 141 7.18 19.42 -13.20
CA LEU A 141 7.96 18.19 -13.03
C LEU A 141 8.43 18.06 -11.58
N ASP A 142 8.27 16.88 -11.00
CA ASP A 142 8.75 16.53 -9.66
C ASP A 142 10.21 16.03 -9.75
N GLY A 143 11.12 16.91 -10.18
CA GLY A 143 12.53 16.56 -10.39
C GLY A 143 12.82 15.89 -11.75
N ALA A 144 14.00 15.30 -11.87
CA ALA A 144 14.45 14.62 -13.08
C ALA A 144 13.88 13.18 -13.14
N PRO A 145 13.81 12.57 -14.34
CA PRO A 145 13.49 11.15 -14.46
C PRO A 145 14.42 10.30 -13.60
N ALA A 146 13.85 9.31 -12.91
CA ALA A 146 14.60 8.43 -12.01
C ALA A 146 14.20 6.97 -12.24
N ARG A 147 15.15 6.07 -11.96
CA ARG A 147 14.84 4.64 -11.81
C ARG A 147 14.28 4.42 -10.42
N GLU A 148 13.06 3.88 -10.37
CA GLU A 148 12.26 3.70 -9.16
C GLU A 148 11.56 2.34 -9.21
N LEU A 149 11.12 1.87 -8.05
CA LEU A 149 10.20 0.73 -7.98
C LEU A 149 8.78 1.28 -8.08
N LEU A 150 8.08 0.85 -9.12
CA LEU A 150 6.73 1.29 -9.44
C LEU A 150 5.79 0.08 -9.32
N GLN A 151 4.72 0.25 -8.54
CA GLN A 151 3.67 -0.74 -8.48
C GLN A 151 2.94 -0.78 -9.82
N LEU A 152 2.98 -1.92 -10.49
CA LEU A 152 2.36 -2.14 -11.80
C LEU A 152 1.50 -3.40 -11.75
N GLU A 153 0.46 -3.43 -12.59
CA GLU A 153 -0.29 -4.66 -12.85
C GLU A 153 0.64 -5.79 -13.32
N THR A 154 0.30 -7.02 -12.94
CA THR A 154 1.06 -8.21 -13.31
C THR A 154 0.12 -9.27 -13.85
N ASN A 155 0.62 -10.06 -14.80
CA ASN A 155 -0.11 -11.21 -15.34
C ASN A 155 0.16 -12.50 -14.52
N SER A 156 0.93 -12.40 -13.44
CA SER A 156 1.11 -13.48 -12.47
C SER A 156 -0.13 -13.58 -11.57
N GLY A 157 -0.27 -14.62 -10.74
CA GLY A 157 -1.43 -14.80 -9.85
C GLY A 157 -1.64 -13.70 -8.79
N MET A 158 -0.92 -12.57 -8.86
CA MET A 158 -1.05 -11.37 -8.04
C MET A 158 -1.68 -10.23 -8.86
N CYS A 159 -2.34 -9.25 -8.22
CA CYS A 159 -3.02 -8.19 -8.97
C CYS A 159 -2.07 -7.05 -9.34
N SER A 160 -0.96 -6.95 -8.62
CA SER A 160 0.10 -5.98 -8.83
C SER A 160 1.41 -6.55 -8.32
N SER A 161 2.52 -6.01 -8.81
CA SER A 161 3.84 -6.24 -8.24
C SER A 161 4.67 -4.96 -8.33
N GLN A 162 5.66 -4.83 -7.47
CA GLN A 162 6.65 -3.77 -7.56
C GLN A 162 7.63 -4.12 -8.69
N GLN A 163 7.77 -3.22 -9.67
CA GLN A 163 8.58 -3.44 -10.86
C GLN A 163 9.56 -2.28 -11.07
N PRO A 164 10.81 -2.55 -11.44
CA PRO A 164 11.75 -1.51 -11.84
C PRO A 164 11.24 -0.75 -13.06
N ALA A 165 11.10 0.56 -12.93
CA ALA A 165 10.68 1.45 -14.01
C ALA A 165 11.55 2.71 -14.05
N VAL A 166 11.62 3.34 -15.22
CA VAL A 166 12.04 4.74 -15.28
C VAL A 166 10.79 5.60 -15.24
N VAL A 167 10.72 6.48 -14.24
CA VAL A 167 9.55 7.29 -13.92
C VAL A 167 9.92 8.77 -13.99
N GLN A 168 9.07 9.56 -14.64
CA GLN A 168 9.02 11.00 -14.46
C GLN A 168 7.73 11.32 -13.72
N ASN A 169 7.88 11.71 -12.46
CA ASN A 169 6.80 12.24 -11.64
C ASN A 169 6.49 13.69 -12.04
N PHE A 170 5.22 14.07 -12.03
CA PHE A 170 4.77 15.44 -12.23
C PHE A 170 3.43 15.67 -11.52
N HIS A 171 3.10 16.94 -11.29
CA HIS A 171 1.84 17.28 -10.64
C HIS A 171 1.14 18.46 -11.30
N TYR A 172 -0.17 18.52 -11.10
CA TYR A 172 -0.99 19.68 -11.41
C TYR A 172 -0.91 20.68 -10.26
N GLU A 173 -0.38 21.86 -10.55
CA GLU A 173 -0.45 23.02 -9.69
C GLU A 173 -1.76 23.76 -9.97
N LEU A 174 -2.66 23.73 -8.99
CA LEU A 174 -3.98 24.34 -9.09
C LEU A 174 -3.97 25.74 -8.47
N PRO A 175 -4.58 26.74 -9.15
CA PRO A 175 -4.79 28.05 -8.56
C PRO A 175 -5.55 27.97 -7.23
N ALA A 176 -5.25 28.88 -6.30
CA ALA A 176 -5.79 28.84 -4.92
C ALA A 176 -7.32 28.73 -4.86
N ALA A 177 -8.04 29.35 -5.79
CA ALA A 177 -9.49 29.31 -5.86
C ALA A 177 -10.08 27.88 -6.01
N TYR A 178 -9.32 26.94 -6.59
CA TYR A 178 -9.75 25.56 -6.81
C TYR A 178 -9.47 24.64 -5.61
N GLN A 179 -8.67 25.07 -4.62
CA GLN A 179 -8.19 24.17 -3.56
C GLN A 179 -9.33 23.54 -2.75
N GLN A 180 -10.39 24.30 -2.48
CA GLN A 180 -11.58 23.79 -1.78
C GLN A 180 -12.40 22.78 -2.60
N TYR A 181 -12.18 22.71 -3.91
CA TYR A 181 -12.87 21.81 -4.85
C TYR A 181 -11.94 20.78 -5.47
N LYS A 182 -10.72 20.59 -4.92
CA LYS A 182 -9.68 19.73 -5.51
C LYS A 182 -10.16 18.30 -5.81
N SER A 183 -11.10 17.75 -5.03
CA SER A 183 -11.66 16.43 -5.24
C SER A 183 -12.63 16.32 -6.43
N ALA A 184 -13.12 17.45 -6.95
CA ALA A 184 -14.06 17.51 -8.08
C ALA A 184 -13.40 17.99 -9.39
N ILE A 185 -12.08 18.19 -9.38
CA ILE A 185 -11.36 18.59 -10.58
C ILE A 185 -11.17 17.39 -11.48
N TYR A 186 -11.58 17.55 -12.73
CA TYR A 186 -11.24 16.60 -13.79
C TYR A 186 -9.80 16.82 -14.22
N TYR A 187 -9.03 15.74 -14.31
CA TYR A 187 -7.66 15.70 -14.80
C TYR A 187 -7.56 14.76 -16.01
N ARG A 188 -6.81 15.19 -17.03
CA ARG A 188 -6.36 14.33 -18.13
C ARG A 188 -4.97 14.73 -18.58
N SER A 189 -4.09 13.76 -18.75
CA SER A 189 -2.77 13.96 -19.34
C SER A 189 -2.74 13.35 -20.73
N ASP A 190 -2.38 14.14 -21.72
CA ASP A 190 -2.13 13.69 -23.09
C ASP A 190 -0.61 13.63 -23.32
N PHE A 191 -0.16 12.55 -23.95
CA PHE A 191 1.25 12.30 -24.24
C PHE A 191 1.48 12.33 -25.76
N ASN A 192 2.53 13.01 -26.20
CA ASN A 192 2.97 13.03 -27.59
C ASN A 192 4.48 12.73 -27.67
N GLY A 193 4.94 12.19 -28.80
CA GLY A 193 6.31 11.74 -29.00
C GLY A 193 6.43 10.22 -28.98
N ASP A 194 7.45 9.72 -28.29
CA ASP A 194 7.67 8.28 -28.16
C ASP A 194 6.53 7.60 -27.37
N PRO A 195 6.09 6.39 -27.75
CA PRO A 195 4.99 5.70 -27.08
C PRO A 195 5.38 5.31 -25.66
N VAL A 196 4.54 5.71 -24.70
CA VAL A 196 4.65 5.34 -23.29
C VAL A 196 3.46 4.49 -22.87
N PRO A 197 3.66 3.44 -22.04
CA PRO A 197 2.57 2.66 -21.50
C PRO A 197 1.61 3.51 -20.65
N HIS A 198 0.33 3.14 -20.64
CA HIS A 198 -0.60 3.66 -19.64
C HIS A 198 -0.24 3.09 -18.27
N TYR A 199 -0.35 3.93 -17.24
CA TYR A 199 -0.12 3.50 -15.87
C TYR A 199 -1.36 2.84 -15.28
N PHE A 200 -1.20 1.58 -14.87
CA PHE A 200 -2.16 0.83 -14.08
C PHE A 200 -1.42 0.18 -12.92
N GLY A 201 -1.67 0.65 -11.69
CA GLY A 201 -1.00 0.16 -10.49
C GLY A 201 -1.38 -1.28 -10.14
N ALA A 202 -2.58 -1.72 -10.51
CA ALA A 202 -3.07 -3.07 -10.29
C ALA A 202 -4.14 -3.44 -11.32
N LEU A 203 -4.27 -4.73 -11.62
CA LEU A 203 -5.33 -5.28 -12.49
C LEU A 203 -6.74 -4.91 -11.99
N CYS A 204 -6.92 -4.89 -10.66
CA CYS A 204 -8.17 -4.50 -10.01
C CYS A 204 -8.14 -3.05 -9.50
N GLY A 205 -7.25 -2.21 -10.04
CA GLY A 205 -7.13 -0.82 -9.62
C GLY A 205 -8.39 -0.01 -9.95
N ASP A 206 -8.88 0.74 -8.97
CA ASP A 206 -9.97 1.69 -9.14
C ASP A 206 -9.41 3.10 -9.32
N ARG A 207 -9.08 3.48 -10.57
CA ARG A 207 -8.85 4.89 -10.90
C ARG A 207 -10.20 5.56 -11.16
N ALA A 208 -10.60 6.48 -10.29
CA ALA A 208 -11.80 7.28 -10.53
C ALA A 208 -11.70 8.09 -11.83
N PHE A 209 -12.84 8.32 -12.45
CA PHE A 209 -12.96 9.04 -13.71
C PHE A 209 -12.40 10.45 -13.55
N GLY A 210 -11.47 10.84 -14.41
CA GLY A 210 -10.83 12.15 -14.33
C GLY A 210 -9.93 12.33 -13.11
N ALA A 211 -9.58 11.28 -12.36
CA ALA A 211 -8.60 11.38 -11.27
C ALA A 211 -7.16 11.27 -11.80
N THR A 212 -6.18 11.71 -11.02
CA THR A 212 -4.75 11.53 -11.34
C THR A 212 -4.26 10.12 -10.96
N ALA A 213 -3.19 9.63 -11.60
CA ALA A 213 -2.67 8.27 -11.37
C ALA A 213 -2.34 7.95 -9.91
N LEU A 214 -1.76 8.91 -9.19
CA LEU A 214 -1.30 8.73 -7.81
C LEU A 214 -2.15 9.50 -6.80
N GLY A 215 -3.30 10.05 -7.23
CA GLY A 215 -4.11 10.96 -6.42
C GLY A 215 -3.37 12.27 -6.09
N GLY A 216 -4.01 13.12 -5.29
CA GLY A 216 -3.36 14.30 -4.72
C GLY A 216 -2.79 15.30 -5.74
N THR A 217 -3.33 15.35 -6.96
CA THR A 217 -2.83 16.08 -8.16
C THR A 217 -1.56 15.52 -8.81
N ARG A 218 -1.13 14.31 -8.45
CA ARG A 218 0.12 13.70 -8.94
C ARG A 218 -0.14 12.65 -10.01
N GLU A 219 0.66 12.71 -11.06
CA GLU A 219 0.62 11.83 -12.22
C GLU A 219 2.05 11.38 -12.56
N ILE A 220 2.14 10.33 -13.35
CA ILE A 220 3.43 9.81 -13.80
C ILE A 220 3.41 9.52 -15.28
N VAL A 221 4.59 9.60 -15.88
CA VAL A 221 4.89 8.91 -17.13
C VAL A 221 6.05 7.96 -16.85
N TYR A 222 5.96 6.75 -17.38
CA TYR A 222 6.96 5.73 -17.12
C TYR A 222 7.29 4.92 -18.37
N ASN A 223 8.41 4.20 -18.31
CA ASN A 223 8.75 3.14 -19.25
C ASN A 223 9.47 2.01 -18.51
N ARG A 224 9.63 0.86 -19.18
CA ARG A 224 10.41 -0.28 -18.67
C ARG A 224 11.84 0.17 -18.40
N CYS A 225 12.37 -0.23 -17.24
CA CYS A 225 13.69 0.21 -16.82
C CYS A 225 14.80 -0.20 -17.80
N GLU A 226 14.72 -1.40 -18.36
CA GLU A 226 15.76 -1.98 -19.24
C GLU A 226 15.84 -1.30 -20.60
N THR A 227 14.77 -0.63 -21.00
CA THR A 227 14.69 0.11 -22.27
C THR A 227 14.15 1.50 -22.03
N PRO A 228 14.89 2.36 -21.30
CA PRO A 228 14.44 3.69 -20.96
C PRO A 228 14.60 4.56 -22.21
N LYS A 229 13.57 4.55 -23.05
CA LYS A 229 13.45 5.41 -24.22
C LYS A 229 12.21 6.26 -24.03
N GLY A 230 12.27 7.51 -24.42
CA GLY A 230 11.08 8.32 -24.46
C GLY A 230 11.37 9.80 -24.36
N ARG A 231 11.43 10.48 -25.49
CA ARG A 231 11.19 11.93 -25.52
C ARG A 231 9.70 12.17 -25.62
N VAL A 232 9.13 12.64 -24.53
CA VAL A 232 7.68 12.79 -24.38
C VAL A 232 7.37 14.25 -24.07
N SER A 233 6.44 14.80 -24.84
CA SER A 233 5.76 16.04 -24.50
C SER A 233 4.47 15.70 -23.76
N ILE A 234 4.29 16.28 -22.58
CA ILE A 234 3.15 16.08 -21.69
C ILE A 234 2.30 17.35 -21.71
N GLN A 235 1.03 17.22 -22.07
CA GLN A 235 0.04 18.29 -21.92
C GLN A 235 -1.06 17.83 -20.97
N GLY A 236 -1.24 18.58 -19.90
CA GLY A 236 -2.33 18.36 -18.96
C GLY A 236 -3.58 19.12 -19.37
N TRP A 237 -4.70 18.64 -18.86
CA TRP A 237 -6.00 19.28 -18.92
C TRP A 237 -6.61 19.21 -17.54
N ALA A 238 -7.02 20.35 -17.00
CA ALA A 238 -7.70 20.41 -15.73
C ALA A 238 -8.90 21.36 -15.79
N GLY A 239 -9.96 21.05 -15.06
CA GLY A 239 -11.13 21.93 -14.97
C GLY A 239 -12.14 21.45 -13.95
N LEU A 240 -12.87 22.40 -13.38
CA LEU A 240 -14.03 22.12 -12.53
C LEU A 240 -15.26 22.03 -13.44
N LEU A 241 -15.53 20.84 -13.98
CA LEU A 241 -16.53 20.66 -15.04
C LEU A 241 -17.97 20.89 -14.57
N GLU A 242 -18.22 20.95 -13.25
CA GLU A 242 -19.46 21.42 -12.66
C GLU A 242 -19.70 22.92 -12.90
N VAL A 243 -18.65 23.71 -13.15
CA VAL A 243 -18.73 25.16 -13.37
C VAL A 243 -18.40 25.53 -14.81
N GLU A 244 -17.40 24.86 -15.39
CA GLU A 244 -16.84 25.15 -16.71
C GLU A 244 -17.31 24.14 -17.76
N ASP A 245 -17.46 24.58 -19.01
CA ASP A 245 -17.88 23.69 -20.10
C ASP A 245 -16.71 22.91 -20.72
N HIS A 246 -15.47 23.26 -20.38
CA HIS A 246 -14.28 22.63 -20.93
C HIS A 246 -13.15 22.58 -19.91
N ALA A 247 -12.39 21.49 -19.93
CA ALA A 247 -11.11 21.44 -19.26
C ALA A 247 -10.12 22.39 -19.96
N ARG A 248 -9.33 23.13 -19.18
CA ARG A 248 -8.33 24.06 -19.71
C ARG A 248 -6.99 23.33 -19.88
N PRO A 249 -6.27 23.56 -20.99
CA PRO A 249 -4.94 23.01 -21.16
C PRO A 249 -3.96 23.67 -20.20
N THR A 250 -2.98 22.90 -19.73
CA THR A 250 -1.82 23.40 -19.00
C THR A 250 -0.71 23.83 -19.98
N ASN A 251 0.41 24.32 -19.44
CA ASN A 251 1.67 24.33 -20.16
C ASN A 251 2.07 22.92 -20.62
N ILE A 252 2.89 22.86 -21.67
CA ILE A 252 3.49 21.61 -22.16
C ILE A 252 4.82 21.41 -21.43
N LEU A 253 4.99 20.24 -20.83
CA LEU A 253 6.27 19.79 -20.29
C LEU A 253 6.97 18.87 -21.28
N ASN A 254 8.29 18.88 -21.31
CA ASN A 254 9.08 17.92 -22.07
C ASN A 254 9.96 17.15 -21.11
N THR A 255 9.98 15.83 -21.25
CA THR A 255 10.85 14.94 -20.49
C THR A 255 11.55 13.96 -21.43
N ASP A 256 12.76 13.55 -21.06
CA ASP A 256 13.52 12.50 -21.73
C ASP A 256 13.79 11.39 -20.73
N LEU A 257 13.00 10.32 -20.78
CA LEU A 257 13.16 9.17 -19.86
C LEU A 257 14.52 8.49 -20.06
N GLY A 258 15.16 8.65 -21.22
CA GLY A 258 16.53 8.15 -21.45
C GLY A 258 17.60 8.88 -20.63
N ALA A 259 17.28 10.05 -20.08
CA ALA A 259 18.18 10.84 -19.23
C ALA A 259 18.15 10.43 -17.75
N ALA A 260 17.39 9.39 -17.38
CA ALA A 260 17.31 8.95 -16.00
C ALA A 260 18.67 8.53 -15.43
N GLN A 261 18.95 8.95 -14.19
CA GLN A 261 20.17 8.59 -13.49
C GLN A 261 20.15 7.12 -13.04
N GLY A 262 21.35 6.55 -12.83
CA GLY A 262 21.51 5.14 -12.48
C GLY A 262 21.59 4.22 -13.70
N GLN A 263 21.84 2.94 -13.45
CA GLN A 263 21.91 1.89 -14.48
C GLN A 263 21.17 0.61 -14.06
N SER A 264 20.99 0.37 -12.76
CA SER A 264 20.34 -0.84 -12.26
C SER A 264 18.85 -0.86 -12.56
N CYS A 265 18.40 -2.02 -13.04
CA CYS A 265 16.99 -2.37 -13.20
C CYS A 265 16.60 -3.53 -12.30
N THR A 266 17.15 -3.54 -11.08
CA THR A 266 16.73 -4.45 -10.01
C THR A 266 16.35 -3.63 -8.78
N ALA A 267 15.45 -4.17 -7.96
CA ALA A 267 15.02 -3.52 -6.72
C ALA A 267 16.21 -3.16 -5.82
N PHE A 268 17.15 -4.09 -5.68
CA PHE A 268 18.33 -3.88 -4.84
C PHE A 268 19.38 -2.98 -5.46
N GLY A 269 19.65 -3.06 -6.77
CA GLY A 269 20.61 -2.15 -7.38
C GLY A 269 20.09 -0.72 -7.47
N ILE A 270 18.77 -0.51 -7.61
CA ILE A 270 18.15 0.82 -7.44
C ILE A 270 18.41 1.35 -6.03
N LEU A 271 18.17 0.53 -4.99
CA LEU A 271 18.47 0.91 -3.60
C LEU A 271 19.97 1.20 -3.42
N LYS A 272 20.85 0.34 -3.91
CA LYS A 272 22.31 0.49 -3.80
C LYS A 272 22.79 1.79 -4.44
N GLU A 273 22.32 2.10 -5.65
CA GLU A 273 22.63 3.36 -6.32
C GLU A 273 22.11 4.56 -5.54
N ALA A 274 20.88 4.49 -5.02
CA ALA A 274 20.28 5.56 -4.23
C ALA A 274 21.07 5.82 -2.93
N LEU A 275 21.54 4.76 -2.27
CA LEU A 275 22.44 4.83 -1.11
C LEU A 275 23.78 5.49 -1.48
N ALA A 276 24.40 5.06 -2.58
CA ALA A 276 25.67 5.62 -3.04
C ALA A 276 25.58 7.12 -3.36
N THR A 277 24.45 7.59 -3.89
CA THR A 277 24.22 9.01 -4.19
C THR A 277 23.63 9.81 -3.04
N HIS A 278 23.33 9.18 -1.90
CA HIS A 278 22.63 9.78 -0.75
C HIS A 278 21.31 10.46 -1.14
N ASP A 279 20.61 9.92 -2.15
CA ASP A 279 19.34 10.47 -2.63
C ASP A 279 18.21 10.00 -1.73
N ARG A 280 17.85 10.83 -0.75
CA ARG A 280 16.84 10.49 0.27
C ARG A 280 15.50 10.08 -0.31
N GLN A 281 15.08 10.71 -1.41
CA GLN A 281 13.77 10.39 -2.02
C GLN A 281 13.81 9.04 -2.70
N ARG A 282 14.87 8.75 -3.47
CA ARG A 282 15.06 7.44 -4.11
C ARG A 282 15.28 6.33 -3.09
N ILE A 283 16.02 6.60 -2.01
CA ILE A 283 16.20 5.66 -0.89
C ILE A 283 14.84 5.32 -0.27
N SER A 284 14.03 6.33 0.04
CA SER A 284 12.71 6.13 0.63
C SER A 284 11.79 5.34 -0.31
N ASN A 285 11.73 5.71 -1.60
CA ASN A 285 10.95 4.98 -2.59
C ASN A 285 11.43 3.51 -2.69
N ALA A 286 12.72 3.26 -2.90
CA ALA A 286 13.24 1.90 -3.06
C ALA A 286 13.00 1.06 -1.79
N ALA A 287 13.33 1.58 -0.60
CA ALA A 287 13.16 0.84 0.65
C ALA A 287 11.69 0.51 0.95
N CYS A 288 10.75 1.42 0.60
CA CYS A 288 9.32 1.18 0.84
C CYS A 288 8.66 0.25 -0.19
N HIS A 289 9.29 -0.01 -1.32
CA HIS A 289 8.70 -0.80 -2.41
C HIS A 289 9.50 -2.07 -2.74
N ILE A 290 10.63 -2.35 -2.08
CA ILE A 290 11.27 -3.67 -2.16
C ILE A 290 10.35 -4.70 -1.50
N SER A 291 9.87 -5.68 -2.27
CA SER A 291 9.05 -6.78 -1.74
C SER A 291 9.68 -8.16 -2.01
N GLY A 292 9.07 -9.22 -1.48
CA GLY A 292 9.50 -10.59 -1.77
C GLY A 292 9.05 -11.10 -3.16
N ALA A 293 8.08 -10.45 -3.78
CA ALA A 293 7.44 -10.89 -5.02
C ALA A 293 8.41 -10.93 -6.20
N GLU A 294 9.39 -10.02 -6.24
CA GLU A 294 10.43 -9.91 -7.26
C GLU A 294 11.36 -11.14 -7.29
N TYR A 295 11.27 -12.00 -6.27
CA TYR A 295 12.12 -13.18 -6.07
C TYR A 295 11.36 -14.50 -6.21
N ALA A 296 10.02 -14.46 -6.36
CA ALA A 296 9.16 -15.62 -6.59
C ALA A 296 9.44 -16.23 -7.98
N GLY A 297 10.55 -16.95 -8.12
CA GLY A 297 10.98 -17.58 -9.36
C GLY A 297 12.49 -17.56 -9.62
N ARG A 298 13.29 -16.85 -8.81
CA ARG A 298 14.75 -16.91 -8.94
C ARG A 298 15.30 -18.15 -8.26
N ASN A 299 15.93 -19.03 -9.06
CA ASN A 299 16.53 -20.28 -8.58
C ASN A 299 17.82 -20.09 -7.74
N SER A 300 18.35 -18.86 -7.60
CA SER A 300 19.57 -18.59 -6.82
C SER A 300 19.82 -17.09 -6.53
N GLY A 301 20.11 -16.78 -5.26
CA GLY A 301 20.93 -15.64 -4.80
C GLY A 301 20.38 -14.22 -4.97
N LEU A 302 20.94 -13.28 -4.19
CA LEU A 302 20.83 -11.85 -4.48
C LEU A 302 21.40 -11.55 -5.87
N PRO A 303 20.81 -10.59 -6.61
CA PRO A 303 21.48 -9.95 -7.73
C PRO A 303 22.89 -9.43 -7.35
N ASP A 304 23.84 -9.48 -8.28
CA ASP A 304 25.22 -8.98 -8.08
C ASP A 304 25.26 -7.48 -7.69
N ASP A 305 24.21 -6.73 -8.03
CA ASP A 305 24.03 -5.32 -7.71
C ASP A 305 23.35 -5.07 -6.36
N SER A 306 23.27 -6.06 -5.47
CA SER A 306 22.71 -5.88 -4.13
C SER A 306 23.57 -5.05 -3.17
N PRO A 307 22.96 -4.31 -2.23
CA PRO A 307 23.68 -3.68 -1.13
C PRO A 307 24.38 -4.70 -0.24
N THR A 308 25.57 -4.36 0.22
CA THR A 308 26.30 -5.09 1.25
C THR A 308 25.67 -4.92 2.63
N ALA A 309 25.99 -5.82 3.56
CA ALA A 309 25.57 -5.69 4.96
C ALA A 309 25.99 -4.33 5.56
N ALA A 310 27.21 -3.87 5.26
CA ALA A 310 27.71 -2.57 5.73
C ALA A 310 26.90 -1.39 5.18
N GLU A 311 26.58 -1.39 3.88
CA GLU A 311 25.73 -0.35 3.25
C GLU A 311 24.32 -0.33 3.86
N MET A 312 23.73 -1.49 4.15
CA MET A 312 22.41 -1.56 4.79
C MET A 312 22.43 -1.10 6.26
N LEU A 313 23.50 -1.37 7.01
CA LEU A 313 23.65 -0.88 8.36
C LEU A 313 23.87 0.64 8.40
N ASP A 314 24.65 1.17 7.46
CA ASP A 314 24.83 2.62 7.31
C ASP A 314 23.51 3.30 6.92
N PHE A 315 22.78 2.73 5.95
CA PHE A 315 21.43 3.16 5.59
C PHE A 315 20.54 3.26 6.83
N ALA A 316 20.46 2.20 7.62
CA ALA A 316 19.60 2.17 8.79
C ALA A 316 19.92 3.30 9.78
N ARG A 317 21.21 3.57 10.01
CA ARG A 317 21.67 4.65 10.91
C ARG A 317 21.40 6.05 10.36
N ASN A 318 21.40 6.22 9.04
CA ASN A 318 21.29 7.51 8.36
C ASN A 318 19.92 7.79 7.72
N SER A 319 18.93 6.91 7.94
CA SER A 319 17.62 6.88 7.28
C SER A 319 16.56 7.82 7.87
N ALA A 320 16.94 8.93 8.53
CA ALA A 320 15.99 9.76 9.30
C ALA A 320 14.77 10.30 8.50
N ALA A 321 14.86 10.36 7.17
CA ALA A 321 13.77 10.79 6.29
C ALA A 321 12.92 9.63 5.71
N THR A 322 13.35 8.39 5.89
CA THR A 322 12.65 7.19 5.41
C THR A 322 11.82 6.59 6.53
N PRO A 323 10.56 6.19 6.29
CA PRO A 323 9.76 5.53 7.31
C PRO A 323 10.48 4.30 7.86
N ARG A 324 10.59 4.19 9.19
CA ARG A 324 11.29 3.09 9.87
C ARG A 324 10.85 1.72 9.39
N ALA A 325 9.54 1.51 9.23
CA ALA A 325 8.98 0.24 8.73
C ALA A 325 9.57 -0.15 7.36
N CYS A 326 9.76 0.82 6.45
CA CYS A 326 10.39 0.57 5.15
C CYS A 326 11.87 0.20 5.29
N VAL A 327 12.60 0.86 6.21
CA VAL A 327 14.01 0.55 6.49
C VAL A 327 14.14 -0.89 6.96
N LEU A 328 13.34 -1.28 7.95
CA LEU A 328 13.37 -2.63 8.53
C LEU A 328 12.91 -3.69 7.54
N ALA A 329 11.87 -3.42 6.76
CA ALA A 329 11.43 -4.31 5.69
C ALA A 329 12.54 -4.51 4.66
N ALA A 330 13.17 -3.44 4.16
CA ALA A 330 14.27 -3.54 3.21
C ALA A 330 15.47 -4.32 3.79
N MET A 331 15.86 -4.05 5.05
CA MET A 331 16.94 -4.79 5.72
C MET A 331 16.60 -6.28 5.87
N THR A 332 15.37 -6.60 6.27
CA THR A 332 14.88 -7.98 6.40
C THR A 332 14.90 -8.69 5.05
N THR A 333 14.42 -8.04 4.00
CA THR A 333 14.40 -8.60 2.64
C THR A 333 15.82 -8.84 2.12
N VAL A 334 16.75 -7.90 2.30
CA VAL A 334 18.17 -8.12 1.98
C VAL A 334 18.72 -9.31 2.77
N LEU A 335 18.58 -9.31 4.10
CA LEU A 335 19.07 -10.37 4.99
C LEU A 335 18.57 -11.75 4.54
N THR A 336 17.27 -11.87 4.27
CA THR A 336 16.60 -13.12 3.89
C THR A 336 17.16 -13.73 2.60
N HIS A 337 17.57 -12.89 1.66
CA HIS A 337 18.03 -13.32 0.34
C HIS A 337 19.56 -13.37 0.20
N MET A 338 20.34 -12.86 1.19
CA MET A 338 21.80 -12.94 1.17
C MET A 338 22.29 -14.40 1.14
N PRO A 339 23.20 -14.76 0.20
CA PRO A 339 23.69 -16.14 0.07
C PRO A 339 24.65 -16.55 1.20
N GLU A 340 25.35 -15.59 1.80
CA GLU A 340 26.22 -15.81 2.95
C GLU A 340 25.52 -15.40 4.25
N PRO A 341 25.86 -16.01 5.40
CA PRO A 341 25.33 -15.60 6.69
C PRO A 341 25.73 -14.15 7.00
N ALA A 342 24.80 -13.23 6.77
CA ALA A 342 25.00 -11.81 7.04
C ALA A 342 24.79 -11.50 8.52
N GLU A 343 25.57 -12.16 9.38
CA GLU A 343 25.45 -12.09 10.84
C GLU A 343 25.49 -10.65 11.35
N GLN A 344 26.36 -9.81 10.79
CA GLN A 344 26.43 -8.39 11.15
C GLN A 344 25.13 -7.63 10.82
N LEU A 345 24.50 -7.94 9.69
CA LEU A 345 23.23 -7.31 9.30
C LEU A 345 22.10 -7.79 10.22
N GLY A 346 22.04 -9.10 10.51
CA GLY A 346 21.11 -9.68 11.48
C GLY A 346 21.25 -9.02 12.85
N GLN A 347 22.47 -8.99 13.40
CA GLN A 347 22.76 -8.37 14.69
C GLN A 347 22.41 -6.87 14.70
N GLY A 348 22.72 -6.12 13.64
CA GLY A 348 22.36 -4.71 13.58
C GLY A 348 20.85 -4.47 13.50
N LEU A 349 20.13 -5.28 12.70
CA LEU A 349 18.66 -5.26 12.66
C LEU A 349 18.07 -5.57 14.05
N GLY A 350 18.59 -6.61 14.70
CA GLY A 350 18.24 -6.98 16.07
C GLY A 350 18.52 -5.89 17.09
N GLN A 351 19.61 -5.14 16.95
CA GLN A 351 19.93 -4.02 17.84
C GLN A 351 18.95 -2.85 17.68
N ILE A 352 18.56 -2.52 16.45
CA ILE A 352 17.60 -1.45 16.14
C ILE A 352 16.21 -1.76 16.71
N ILE A 353 15.78 -3.01 16.62
CA ILE A 353 14.50 -3.46 17.20
C ILE A 353 14.64 -3.59 18.72
N GLY A 354 15.74 -4.17 19.20
CA GLY A 354 16.02 -4.40 20.62
C GLY A 354 16.06 -3.13 21.46
N SER A 355 16.54 -2.01 20.92
CA SER A 355 16.52 -0.72 21.63
C SER A 355 15.10 -0.24 21.92
N ASP A 356 14.16 -0.47 21.00
CA ASP A 356 12.76 -0.08 21.19
C ASP A 356 12.01 -1.07 22.09
N LEU A 357 12.34 -2.37 22.03
CA LEU A 357 11.85 -3.37 22.99
C LEU A 357 12.29 -3.08 24.43
N ALA A 358 13.45 -2.44 24.62
CA ALA A 358 13.94 -2.03 25.93
C ALA A 358 13.32 -0.70 26.43
N SER A 359 12.47 -0.06 25.62
CA SER A 359 11.80 1.19 25.96
C SER A 359 10.82 1.02 27.13
N THR A 360 10.55 2.13 27.83
CA THR A 360 9.46 2.21 28.82
C THR A 360 8.13 2.66 28.20
N ASP A 361 8.16 3.08 26.93
CA ASP A 361 6.99 3.46 26.15
C ASP A 361 6.34 2.22 25.53
N VAL A 362 5.15 1.87 26.04
CA VAL A 362 4.38 0.69 25.63
C VAL A 362 4.10 0.69 24.12
N ALA A 363 3.78 1.83 23.52
CA ALA A 363 3.47 1.90 22.09
C ALA A 363 4.70 1.59 21.21
N LYS A 364 5.90 2.00 21.66
CA LYS A 364 7.16 1.65 21.01
C LYS A 364 7.48 0.17 21.15
N VAL A 365 7.29 -0.39 22.35
CA VAL A 365 7.49 -1.83 22.60
C VAL A 365 6.57 -2.65 21.71
N ASP A 366 5.29 -2.30 21.64
CA ASP A 366 4.31 -3.02 20.80
C ASP A 366 4.70 -2.94 19.33
N THR A 367 5.07 -1.75 18.83
CA THR A 367 5.54 -1.56 17.45
C THR A 367 6.78 -2.41 17.16
N ALA A 368 7.75 -2.43 18.07
CA ALA A 368 8.97 -3.23 17.92
C ALA A 368 8.70 -4.75 17.93
N LEU A 369 7.73 -5.22 18.72
CA LEU A 369 7.30 -6.63 18.71
C LEU A 369 6.65 -7.02 17.37
N ILE A 370 5.86 -6.12 16.79
CA ILE A 370 5.23 -6.34 15.48
C ILE A 370 6.30 -6.41 14.40
N GLU A 371 7.22 -5.44 14.38
CA GLU A 371 8.35 -5.39 13.44
C GLU A 371 9.19 -6.67 13.55
N LEU A 372 9.54 -7.10 14.77
CA LEU A 372 10.32 -8.31 15.00
C LEU A 372 9.59 -9.56 14.49
N THR A 373 8.31 -9.71 14.82
CA THR A 373 7.50 -10.87 14.41
C THR A 373 7.38 -10.94 12.90
N GLN A 374 7.14 -9.79 12.24
CA GLN A 374 7.08 -9.71 10.78
C GLN A 374 8.42 -10.07 10.16
N SER A 375 9.55 -9.60 10.71
CA SER A 375 10.88 -9.94 10.21
C SER A 375 11.20 -11.42 10.36
N VAL A 376 10.98 -12.01 11.54
CA VAL A 376 11.22 -13.46 11.77
C VAL A 376 10.32 -14.29 10.86
N GLY A 377 9.03 -13.97 10.79
CA GLY A 377 8.08 -14.67 9.94
C GLY A 377 8.44 -14.56 8.46
N TYR A 378 8.87 -13.38 7.99
CA TYR A 378 9.32 -13.21 6.60
C TYR A 378 10.57 -14.04 6.30
N ILE A 379 11.58 -14.02 7.18
CA ILE A 379 12.78 -14.85 7.03
C ILE A 379 12.42 -16.34 7.04
N SER A 380 11.49 -16.77 7.89
CA SER A 380 11.10 -18.19 7.95
C SER A 380 10.32 -18.66 6.71
N MET A 381 9.46 -17.80 6.16
CA MET A 381 8.70 -18.14 4.94
C MET A 381 9.54 -18.05 3.65
N ASN A 382 10.52 -17.15 3.60
CA ASN A 382 11.23 -16.79 2.36
C ASN A 382 12.74 -17.05 2.41
N GLY A 383 13.26 -17.50 3.56
CA GLY A 383 14.65 -17.82 3.80
C GLY A 383 15.17 -18.74 2.70
N TRP A 384 16.14 -18.25 1.94
CA TRP A 384 16.64 -18.92 0.75
C TRP A 384 17.12 -20.35 1.08
N ARG A 385 16.32 -21.35 0.68
CA ARG A 385 16.55 -22.82 0.78
C ARG A 385 17.24 -23.28 2.07
N GLU A 386 16.53 -23.27 3.21
CA GLU A 386 16.79 -23.96 4.51
C GLU A 386 18.19 -23.80 5.18
N LYS A 387 19.27 -23.51 4.45
CA LYS A 387 20.65 -23.67 4.93
C LYS A 387 21.06 -22.57 5.90
N ASN A 388 20.53 -21.36 5.73
CA ASN A 388 20.93 -20.18 6.50
C ASN A 388 19.79 -19.56 7.31
N GLU A 389 18.55 -20.03 7.17
CA GLU A 389 17.36 -19.46 7.84
C GLU A 389 17.56 -19.38 9.35
N ALA A 390 17.86 -20.52 9.99
CA ALA A 390 18.07 -20.59 11.43
C ALA A 390 19.18 -19.64 11.89
N GLN A 391 20.29 -19.57 11.14
CA GLN A 391 21.41 -18.69 11.50
C GLN A 391 21.05 -17.20 11.36
N GLN A 392 20.27 -16.82 10.34
CA GLN A 392 19.81 -15.45 10.15
C GLN A 392 18.83 -15.02 11.26
N ILE A 393 17.87 -15.89 11.58
CA ILE A 393 16.91 -15.68 12.67
C ILE A 393 17.65 -15.55 14.01
N GLN A 394 18.60 -16.45 14.29
CA GLN A 394 19.41 -16.40 15.52
C GLN A 394 20.24 -15.12 15.62
N ALA A 395 20.93 -14.72 14.54
CA ALA A 395 21.73 -13.50 14.52
C ALA A 395 20.88 -12.24 14.78
N MET A 396 19.64 -12.23 14.27
CA MET A 396 18.70 -11.14 14.50
C MET A 396 18.09 -11.14 15.90
N LEU A 397 17.81 -12.30 16.48
CA LEU A 397 17.20 -12.40 17.80
C LEU A 397 18.20 -12.25 18.95
N GLU A 398 19.46 -12.59 18.76
CA GLU A 398 20.48 -12.54 19.83
C GLU A 398 20.54 -11.18 20.58
N PRO A 399 20.52 -10.02 19.89
CA PRO A 399 20.50 -8.72 20.55
C PRO A 399 19.17 -8.37 21.23
N THR A 400 18.04 -8.96 20.80
CA THR A 400 16.70 -8.67 21.35
C THR A 400 16.36 -9.53 22.57
N LEU A 401 17.03 -10.68 22.73
CA LEU A 401 16.77 -11.65 23.81
C LEU A 401 16.65 -11.05 25.23
N PRO A 402 17.55 -10.16 25.70
CA PRO A 402 17.40 -9.61 27.05
C PRO A 402 16.06 -8.87 27.24
N ALA A 403 15.62 -8.13 26.23
CA ALA A 403 14.37 -7.39 26.27
C ALA A 403 13.16 -8.35 26.17
N LEU A 404 13.21 -9.35 25.28
CA LEU A 404 12.14 -10.35 25.15
C LEU A 404 11.91 -11.14 26.43
N VAL A 405 12.99 -11.63 27.07
CA VAL A 405 12.88 -12.35 28.35
C VAL A 405 12.30 -11.46 29.43
N LYS A 406 12.73 -10.19 29.51
CA LYS A 406 12.19 -9.22 30.46
C LYS A 406 10.69 -8.97 30.23
N LEU A 407 10.26 -8.81 28.97
CA LEU A 407 8.86 -8.62 28.60
C LEU A 407 8.01 -9.83 29.02
N LEU A 408 8.52 -11.04 28.79
CA LEU A 408 7.90 -12.29 29.24
C LEU A 408 7.75 -12.31 30.78
N MET A 409 8.80 -11.99 31.53
CA MET A 409 8.73 -11.92 33.00
C MET A 409 7.70 -10.90 33.49
N SER A 410 7.51 -9.80 32.75
CA SER A 410 6.53 -8.77 33.09
C SER A 410 5.09 -9.06 32.65
N SER A 411 4.82 -10.25 32.09
CA SER A 411 3.50 -10.60 31.52
C SER A 411 3.04 -9.65 30.40
N HIS A 412 3.98 -9.11 29.60
CA HIS A 412 3.60 -8.25 28.48
C HIS A 412 2.83 -9.07 27.44
N THR A 413 1.64 -8.63 27.06
CA THR A 413 0.81 -9.32 26.07
C THR A 413 1.17 -8.87 24.66
N MET A 414 1.34 -9.81 23.73
CA MET A 414 1.54 -9.48 22.31
C MET A 414 0.37 -8.66 21.77
N PRO A 415 0.64 -7.58 20.99
CA PRO A 415 -0.43 -6.81 20.36
C PRO A 415 -1.20 -7.70 19.39
N ARG A 416 -2.54 -7.70 19.50
CA ARG A 416 -3.40 -8.42 18.56
C ARG A 416 -3.52 -7.61 17.28
N ILE A 417 -2.96 -8.13 16.20
CA ILE A 417 -3.06 -7.53 14.86
C ILE A 417 -3.69 -8.57 13.96
N ALA A 418 -4.76 -8.18 13.27
CA ALA A 418 -5.28 -9.01 12.20
C ALA A 418 -4.15 -9.19 11.17
N PRO A 419 -3.79 -10.43 10.79
CA PRO A 419 -2.75 -10.65 9.79
C PRO A 419 -3.04 -9.79 8.57
N SER A 420 -2.06 -9.00 8.14
CA SER A 420 -2.21 -8.19 6.93
C SER A 420 -2.33 -9.16 5.74
N PRO A 421 -3.31 -8.99 4.84
CA PRO A 421 -3.43 -9.84 3.66
C PRO A 421 -2.19 -9.79 2.76
N GLU A 422 -1.37 -8.73 2.85
CA GLU A 422 -0.12 -8.59 2.09
C GLU A 422 1.04 -9.40 2.70
N HIS A 423 0.98 -9.70 4.00
CA HIS A 423 2.05 -10.39 4.73
C HIS A 423 1.44 -11.35 5.76
N PRO A 424 1.01 -12.55 5.35
CA PRO A 424 0.31 -13.52 6.21
C PRO A 424 1.24 -14.24 7.20
N ALA A 425 2.34 -13.59 7.62
CA ALA A 425 3.27 -14.18 8.57
C ALA A 425 2.50 -14.61 9.83
N PRO A 426 2.65 -15.87 10.28
CA PRO A 426 2.00 -16.33 11.49
C PRO A 426 2.43 -15.43 12.65
N MET A 427 1.46 -14.98 13.44
CA MET A 427 1.79 -14.23 14.67
C MET A 427 2.53 -15.19 15.60
N MET A 428 3.77 -14.86 15.92
CA MET A 428 4.57 -15.60 16.90
C MET A 428 4.31 -15.04 18.30
N SER A 429 4.17 -15.92 19.27
CA SER A 429 4.21 -15.62 20.70
C SER A 429 5.60 -15.16 21.14
N LEU A 430 5.70 -14.57 22.34
CA LEU A 430 7.02 -14.26 22.94
C LEU A 430 7.84 -15.54 23.14
N GLY A 431 7.16 -16.64 23.49
CA GLY A 431 7.77 -17.96 23.65
C GLY A 431 8.41 -18.46 22.35
N GLU A 432 7.69 -18.37 21.23
CA GLU A 432 8.21 -18.76 19.91
C GLU A 432 9.39 -17.89 19.47
N LEU A 433 9.30 -16.57 19.65
CA LEU A 433 10.41 -15.66 19.32
C LEU A 433 11.67 -16.00 20.12
N ILE A 434 11.55 -16.23 21.42
CA ILE A 434 12.71 -16.62 22.26
C ILE A 434 13.22 -18.01 21.83
N GLY A 435 12.32 -18.95 21.56
CA GLY A 435 12.65 -20.29 21.10
C GLY A 435 13.43 -20.33 19.78
N HIS A 436 13.03 -19.48 18.81
CA HIS A 436 13.71 -19.35 17.52
C HIS A 436 15.14 -18.82 17.61
N ALA A 437 15.54 -18.21 18.73
CA ALA A 437 16.93 -17.82 18.97
C ALA A 437 17.85 -19.02 19.29
N GLY A 438 17.28 -20.22 19.49
CA GLY A 438 18.04 -21.47 19.65
C GLY A 438 19.10 -21.39 20.75
N ASP A 439 20.33 -21.80 20.43
CA ASP A 439 21.42 -21.86 21.40
C ASP A 439 21.79 -20.50 22.01
N LYS A 440 21.47 -19.39 21.33
CA LYS A 440 21.71 -18.03 21.86
C LYS A 440 20.84 -17.73 23.09
N ALA A 441 19.73 -18.43 23.25
CA ALA A 441 18.84 -18.30 24.39
C ALA A 441 19.18 -19.21 25.59
N ASN A 442 20.14 -20.14 25.46
CA ASN A 442 20.52 -21.08 26.54
C ASN A 442 20.89 -20.38 27.85
N ARG A 443 21.48 -19.18 27.78
CA ARG A 443 21.84 -18.39 28.97
C ARG A 443 20.65 -17.92 29.81
N TYR A 444 19.44 -17.93 29.24
CA TYR A 444 18.20 -17.49 29.90
C TYR A 444 17.33 -18.64 30.41
N ILE A 445 17.80 -19.90 30.32
CA ILE A 445 17.07 -21.06 30.84
C ILE A 445 16.65 -20.89 32.32
N PRO A 446 17.50 -20.37 33.24
CA PRO A 446 17.10 -20.15 34.63
C PRO A 446 15.90 -19.22 34.77
N GLU A 447 15.90 -18.10 34.05
CA GLU A 447 14.81 -17.10 34.06
C GLU A 447 13.53 -17.67 33.46
N LEU A 448 13.65 -18.42 32.36
CA LEU A 448 12.49 -19.07 31.72
C LEU A 448 11.88 -20.16 32.61
N LEU A 449 12.69 -20.94 33.34
CA LEU A 449 12.18 -21.92 34.31
C LEU A 449 11.44 -21.24 35.46
N ALA A 450 11.98 -20.13 35.98
CA ALA A 450 11.32 -19.36 37.03
C ALA A 450 9.98 -18.78 36.57
N ALA A 451 9.90 -18.33 35.32
CA ALA A 451 8.63 -17.89 34.72
C ALA A 451 7.64 -19.02 34.46
N ALA A 452 8.12 -20.18 34.03
CA ALA A 452 7.28 -21.36 33.81
C ALA A 452 6.60 -21.81 35.11
N GLU A 453 7.27 -21.63 36.25
CA GLU A 453 6.76 -21.94 37.59
C GLU A 453 5.85 -20.83 38.19
N SER A 454 5.66 -19.73 37.46
CA SER A 454 4.91 -18.55 37.91
C SER A 454 3.44 -18.55 37.43
N SER A 455 2.82 -17.37 37.29
CA SER A 455 1.41 -17.19 36.90
C SER A 455 1.06 -17.95 35.60
N PRO A 456 -0.17 -18.50 35.46
CA PRO A 456 -0.58 -19.25 34.27
C PRO A 456 -0.34 -18.53 32.94
N ALA A 457 -0.56 -17.21 32.88
CA ALA A 457 -0.39 -16.42 31.66
C ALA A 457 1.07 -16.31 31.19
N ILE A 458 2.04 -16.39 32.11
CA ILE A 458 3.48 -16.35 31.83
C ILE A 458 3.99 -17.76 31.52
N SER A 459 3.37 -18.76 32.15
CA SER A 459 3.80 -20.16 32.12
C SER A 459 3.79 -20.74 30.70
N ASP A 460 2.75 -20.47 29.91
CA ASP A 460 2.61 -21.02 28.57
C ASP A 460 3.74 -20.57 27.62
N ASP A 461 4.01 -19.26 27.52
CA ASP A 461 5.07 -18.72 26.66
C ASP A 461 6.46 -19.16 27.13
N ALA A 462 6.71 -19.20 28.44
CA ALA A 462 7.97 -19.68 28.98
C ALA A 462 8.22 -21.16 28.62
N ILE A 463 7.18 -21.99 28.68
CA ILE A 463 7.27 -23.41 28.38
C ILE A 463 7.41 -23.64 26.87
N ILE A 464 6.75 -22.84 26.03
CA ILE A 464 6.97 -22.86 24.58
C ILE A 464 8.45 -22.59 24.28
N ALA A 465 9.04 -21.51 24.83
CA ALA A 465 10.46 -21.20 24.64
C ALA A 465 11.37 -22.34 25.10
N LEU A 466 11.17 -22.83 26.33
CA LEU A 466 11.96 -23.93 26.90
C LEU A 466 11.86 -25.23 26.08
N SER A 467 10.70 -25.50 25.50
CA SER A 467 10.47 -26.69 24.66
C SER A 467 11.27 -26.65 23.37
N MET A 468 11.57 -25.45 22.85
CA MET A 468 12.37 -25.27 21.64
C MET A 468 13.88 -25.28 21.94
N ILE A 469 14.29 -24.67 23.07
CA ILE A 469 15.70 -24.46 23.40
C ILE A 469 16.30 -25.65 24.15
N ALA A 470 15.55 -26.27 25.06
CA ALA A 470 16.03 -27.32 25.95
C ALA A 470 15.03 -28.49 26.09
N PRO A 471 14.58 -29.13 24.99
CA PRO A 471 13.54 -30.17 25.02
C PRO A 471 13.92 -31.41 25.87
N ASN A 472 15.22 -31.62 26.09
CA ASN A 472 15.75 -32.75 26.83
C ASN A 472 16.07 -32.43 28.30
N ASP A 473 15.86 -31.19 28.77
CA ASP A 473 16.07 -30.85 30.19
C ASP A 473 14.99 -31.55 31.04
N PRO A 474 15.36 -32.35 32.06
CA PRO A 474 14.39 -33.07 32.90
C PRO A 474 13.34 -32.17 33.56
N ARG A 475 13.70 -30.92 33.87
CA ARG A 475 12.79 -29.94 34.48
C ARG A 475 11.73 -29.48 33.47
N VAL A 476 12.14 -29.24 32.22
CA VAL A 476 11.23 -28.89 31.12
C VAL A 476 10.24 -30.04 30.86
N GLN A 477 10.73 -31.28 30.83
CA GLN A 477 9.86 -32.46 30.68
C GLN A 477 8.86 -32.61 31.84
N ALA A 478 9.26 -32.28 33.07
CA ALA A 478 8.37 -32.31 34.22
C ALA A 478 7.27 -31.23 34.14
N LEU A 479 7.64 -30.00 33.73
CA LEU A 479 6.69 -28.90 33.51
C LEU A 479 5.67 -29.25 32.41
N GLN A 480 6.12 -29.77 31.27
CA GLN A 480 5.24 -30.20 30.18
C GLN A 480 4.24 -31.28 30.58
N ARG A 481 4.64 -32.22 31.46
CA ARG A 481 3.73 -33.27 31.99
C ARG A 481 2.68 -32.73 32.93
N THR A 482 2.95 -31.59 33.58
CA THR A 482 2.04 -30.96 34.54
C THR A 482 0.95 -30.13 33.84
N ILE A 483 1.20 -29.67 32.61
CA ILE A 483 0.25 -28.89 31.79
C ILE A 483 -0.63 -29.76 30.90
N LYS A 484 -0.09 -30.86 30.34
CA LYS A 484 -0.85 -31.84 29.54
C LYS A 484 -2.13 -32.44 30.19
N PRO A 485 -2.34 -32.48 31.52
CA PRO A 485 -3.57 -33.01 32.11
C PRO A 485 -4.76 -32.04 32.09
N LEU A 486 -4.57 -30.74 31.81
CA LEU A 486 -5.63 -29.72 31.99
C LEU A 486 -6.44 -29.40 30.73
N THR A 487 -6.06 -29.91 29.55
CA THR A 487 -6.73 -29.62 28.26
C THR A 487 -7.56 -30.77 27.70
N LEU A 488 -7.71 -31.88 28.42
CA LEU A 488 -8.40 -33.09 27.93
C LEU A 488 -9.79 -33.36 28.53
N ASP A 489 -10.39 -32.44 29.32
CA ASP A 489 -11.62 -32.77 30.06
C ASP A 489 -12.73 -31.70 30.07
N SER A 490 -13.00 -31.02 28.94
CA SER A 490 -14.24 -30.21 28.85
C SER A 490 -15.03 -30.26 27.53
N THR A 491 -14.69 -31.16 26.60
CA THR A 491 -15.55 -31.39 25.42
C THR A 491 -15.61 -32.86 25.05
N GLN A 492 -16.51 -33.60 25.70
CA GLN A 492 -17.37 -34.61 25.07
C GLN A 492 -18.57 -34.90 26.01
N PRO A 493 -19.73 -35.28 25.44
CA PRO A 493 -21.05 -34.68 25.66
C PRO A 493 -21.76 -35.00 26.98
#